data_AF-A0AAC9ERB4-F1
#
_entry.id   AF-A0AAC9ERB4-F1
#
_cell.length_a   1.000
_cell.length_b   1.000
_cell.length_c   1.000
_cell.angle_alpha   90.00
_cell.angle_beta   90.00
_cell.angle_gamma   90.00
#
_symmetry.space_group_name_H-M   'P 1'
#
loop_
_entity.id
_entity.type
_entity.pdbx_description
1 polymer ?
#
loop_
_entity_poly.entity_id
_entity_poly.type
_entity_poly.pdbx_seq_one_letter_code
_entity_poly.pdbx_strand_id
1 'polypeptide(L)'
;MDDIQNWQALYQELARLIGPAATRKLCAYYGGAQISFPRRLLDQQREAALICQEYAQGVSVVALARRHNYSSRTIRRILAKPLT
;
A
#
# COMPACT_ATOMS: atom_id res chain seq x y z
N MET A 1 -22.63 -21.10 -13.02
CA MET A 1 -22.95 -19.68 -13.27
C MET A 1 -21.97 -18.74 -12.58
N ASP A 2 -21.44 -19.07 -11.40
CA ASP A 2 -20.41 -18.26 -10.71
C ASP A 2 -18.99 -18.76 -11.00
N ASP A 3 -18.63 -18.82 -12.29
CA ASP A 3 -17.25 -19.07 -12.71
C ASP A 3 -16.54 -17.72 -12.92
N ILE A 4 -15.33 -17.59 -12.37
CA ILE A 4 -14.50 -16.37 -12.44
C ILE A 4 -14.30 -15.95 -13.90
N GLN A 5 -14.23 -16.90 -14.84
CA GLN A 5 -14.05 -16.62 -16.26
C GLN A 5 -15.17 -15.74 -16.86
N ASN A 6 -16.34 -15.71 -16.22
CA ASN A 6 -17.48 -14.92 -16.66
C ASN A 6 -17.54 -13.52 -15.99
N TRP A 7 -16.60 -13.18 -15.11
CA TRP A 7 -16.56 -11.87 -14.45
C TRP A 7 -15.91 -10.81 -15.35
N GLN A 8 -16.14 -9.53 -15.07
CA GLN A 8 -15.39 -8.44 -15.74
C GLN A 8 -13.88 -8.59 -15.50
N ALA A 9 -13.06 -8.22 -16.49
CA ALA A 9 -11.61 -8.47 -16.49
C ALA A 9 -10.91 -8.04 -15.18
N LEU A 10 -11.21 -6.83 -14.68
CA LEU A 10 -10.66 -6.33 -13.41
C LEU A 10 -11.00 -7.25 -12.22
N TYR A 11 -12.23 -7.74 -12.15
CA TYR A 11 -12.64 -8.67 -11.08
C TYR A 11 -12.02 -10.06 -11.27
N GLN A 12 -11.70 -10.49 -12.50
CA GLN A 12 -10.92 -11.72 -12.69
C GLN A 12 -9.50 -11.56 -12.14
N GLU A 13 -8.84 -10.43 -12.42
CA GLU A 13 -7.50 -10.13 -11.89
C GLU A 13 -7.52 -10.04 -10.36
N LEU A 14 -8.49 -9.34 -9.79
CA LEU A 14 -8.67 -9.27 -8.33
C LEU A 14 -8.95 -10.66 -7.76
N ALA A 15 -9.78 -11.49 -8.39
CA ALA A 15 -10.05 -12.85 -7.90
C ALA A 15 -8.79 -13.73 -7.89
N ARG A 16 -7.90 -13.55 -8.87
CA ARG A 16 -6.59 -14.22 -8.90
C ARG A 16 -5.63 -13.68 -7.83
N LEU A 17 -5.68 -12.38 -7.53
CA LEU A 17 -4.80 -11.72 -6.57
C LEU A 17 -5.20 -11.94 -5.11
N ILE A 18 -6.49 -11.77 -4.78
CA ILE A 18 -7.01 -11.75 -3.40
C ILE A 18 -8.11 -12.79 -3.14
N GLY A 19 -8.48 -13.59 -4.13
CA GLY A 19 -9.47 -14.65 -4.02
C GLY A 19 -10.91 -14.22 -4.33
N PRO A 20 -11.76 -15.11 -4.87
CA PRO A 20 -13.12 -14.79 -5.31
C PRO A 20 -14.02 -14.19 -4.21
N ALA A 21 -13.88 -14.67 -2.98
CA ALA A 21 -14.68 -14.21 -1.85
C ALA A 21 -14.40 -12.74 -1.49
N ALA A 22 -13.13 -12.32 -1.50
CA ALA A 22 -12.75 -10.94 -1.23
C ALA A 22 -13.16 -10.01 -2.38
N THR A 23 -13.00 -10.47 -3.62
CA THR A 23 -13.42 -9.74 -4.82
C THR A 23 -14.93 -9.47 -4.82
N ARG A 24 -15.76 -10.44 -4.44
CA ARG A 24 -17.21 -10.23 -4.30
C ARG A 24 -17.55 -9.16 -3.27
N LYS A 25 -16.84 -9.11 -2.14
CA LYS A 25 -17.03 -8.05 -1.13
C LYS A 25 -16.69 -6.67 -1.71
N LEU A 26 -15.59 -6.56 -2.47
CA LEU A 26 -15.24 -5.31 -3.15
C LEU A 26 -16.32 -4.90 -4.16
N CYS A 27 -16.75 -5.83 -5.02
CA CYS A 27 -17.80 -5.56 -6.01
C CYS A 27 -19.11 -5.10 -5.36
N ALA A 28 -19.53 -5.75 -4.28
CA ALA A 28 -20.75 -5.41 -3.56
C ALA A 28 -20.67 -4.04 -2.86
N TYR A 29 -19.52 -3.68 -2.30
CA TYR A 29 -19.36 -2.44 -1.55
C TYR A 29 -19.05 -1.23 -2.44
N TYR A 30 -18.30 -1.43 -3.51
CA TYR A 30 -17.74 -0.37 -4.35
C TYR A 30 -18.30 -0.34 -5.79
N GLY A 31 -19.15 -1.30 -6.16
CA GLY A 31 -19.74 -1.37 -7.49
C GLY A 31 -20.45 -0.07 -7.87
N GLY A 32 -20.06 0.51 -9.02
CA GLY A 32 -20.59 1.79 -9.50
C GLY A 32 -19.84 3.04 -9.00
N ALA A 33 -18.88 2.90 -8.07
CA ALA A 33 -18.02 3.99 -7.62
C ALA A 33 -16.73 4.07 -8.46
N GLN A 34 -16.24 5.30 -8.70
CA GLN A 34 -14.90 5.53 -9.23
C GLN A 34 -13.92 5.69 -8.06
N ILE A 35 -13.02 4.72 -7.90
CA ILE A 35 -12.09 4.68 -6.77
C ILE A 35 -10.67 4.85 -7.29
N SER A 36 -9.95 5.78 -6.67
CA SER A 36 -8.50 5.92 -6.83
C SER A 36 -7.82 5.24 -5.64
N PHE A 37 -6.93 4.30 -5.91
CA PHE A 37 -6.15 3.65 -4.86
C PHE A 37 -4.99 4.56 -4.43
N PRO A 38 -4.83 4.85 -3.12
CA PRO A 38 -3.66 5.55 -2.65
C PRO A 38 -2.41 4.73 -2.92
N ARG A 39 -1.32 5.40 -3.33
CA ARG A 39 -0.03 4.75 -3.59
C ARG A 39 0.65 4.20 -2.33
N ARG A 40 0.23 4.68 -1.15
CA ARG A 40 0.79 4.31 0.15
C ARG A 40 -0.32 3.75 1.01
N LEU A 41 -0.01 2.69 1.73
CA LEU A 41 -0.93 2.07 2.67
C LEU A 41 -1.05 2.90 3.95
N LEU A 42 0.10 3.33 4.49
CA LEU A 42 0.15 4.12 5.72
C LEU A 42 -0.02 5.62 5.40
N ASP A 43 -0.65 6.33 6.34
CA ASP A 43 -0.58 7.78 6.36
C ASP A 43 0.87 8.26 6.60
N GLN A 44 1.10 9.55 6.36
CA GLN A 44 2.44 10.12 6.44
C GLN A 44 3.08 10.02 7.85
N GLN A 45 2.28 10.10 8.92
CA GLN A 45 2.80 10.05 10.29
C GLN A 45 3.20 8.61 10.65
N ARG A 46 2.34 7.64 10.35
CA ARG A 46 2.60 6.22 10.55
C ARG A 46 3.78 5.72 9.72
N GLU A 47 3.86 6.16 8.47
CA GLU A 47 4.99 5.85 7.59
C GLU A 47 6.31 6.42 8.16
N ALA A 48 6.30 7.66 8.65
CA ALA A 48 7.48 8.28 9.27
C ALA A 48 7.91 7.55 10.56
N ALA A 49 6.96 7.18 11.41
CA ALA A 49 7.23 6.42 12.62
C ALA A 49 7.88 5.05 12.31
N LEU A 50 7.36 4.34 11.30
CA LEU A 50 7.94 3.07 10.85
C LEU A 50 9.36 3.24 10.31
N ILE A 51 9.60 4.28 9.49
CA ILE A 51 10.95 4.61 8.98
C ILE A 51 11.93 4.88 10.14
N CYS A 52 11.52 5.64 11.16
CA CYS A 52 12.35 5.92 12.32
C CYS A 52 12.64 4.65 13.14
N GLN A 53 11.64 3.78 13.32
CA GLN A 53 11.80 2.50 14.01
C GLN A 53 12.79 1.58 13.28
N GLU A 54 12.63 1.41 11.96
CA GLU A 54 13.55 0.58 11.16
C GLU A 54 14.97 1.16 11.15
N TYR A 55 15.11 2.49 11.12
CA TYR A 55 16.42 3.14 11.22
C TYR A 55 17.08 2.88 12.57
N ALA A 56 16.33 2.95 13.67
CA ALA A 56 16.82 2.62 15.02
C ALA A 56 17.27 1.15 15.15
N GLN A 57 16.74 0.26 14.32
CA GLN A 57 17.16 -1.14 14.20
C GLN A 57 18.39 -1.34 13.30
N GLY A 58 18.98 -0.25 12.78
CA GLY A 58 20.20 -0.28 11.96
C GLY A 58 19.98 -0.38 10.46
N VAL A 59 18.74 -0.26 9.97
CA VAL A 59 18.47 -0.26 8.52
C VAL A 59 19.04 1.01 7.88
N SER A 60 19.84 0.85 6.82
CA SER A 60 20.48 1.99 6.17
C SER A 60 19.49 2.90 5.42
N VAL A 61 19.83 4.18 5.27
CA VAL A 61 19.03 5.16 4.51
C VAL A 61 18.70 4.70 3.09
N VAL A 62 19.63 3.99 2.43
CA VAL A 62 19.41 3.46 1.06
C VAL A 62 18.40 2.33 1.06
N ALA A 63 18.46 1.43 2.05
CA ALA A 63 17.47 0.36 2.19
C ALA A 63 16.08 0.92 2.51
N LEU A 64 15.98 1.89 3.43
CA LEU A 64 14.74 2.59 3.76
C LEU A 64 14.14 3.28 2.53
N ALA A 65 14.96 3.98 1.76
CA ALA A 65 14.53 4.65 0.53
C ALA A 65 13.87 3.68 -0.46
N ARG A 66 14.46 2.50 -0.66
CA ARG A 66 13.90 1.46 -1.54
C ARG A 66 12.61 0.87 -0.97
N ARG A 67 12.60 0.50 0.31
CA ARG A 67 11.45 -0.17 0.96
C ARG A 67 10.23 0.73 1.03
N HIS A 68 10.41 2.01 1.37
CA HIS A 68 9.33 2.98 1.54
C HIS A 68 9.05 3.83 0.29
N ASN A 69 9.69 3.47 -0.83
CA ASN A 69 9.59 4.16 -2.12
C ASN A 69 9.76 5.68 -1.99
N TYR A 70 10.89 6.09 -1.39
CA TYR A 70 11.29 7.47 -1.18
C TYR A 70 12.69 7.71 -1.75
N SER A 71 13.02 8.96 -2.03
CA SER A 71 14.42 9.34 -2.25
C SER A 71 15.20 9.31 -0.93
N SER A 72 16.50 9.04 -0.99
CA SER A 72 17.37 9.14 0.20
C SER A 72 17.36 10.54 0.83
N ARG A 73 17.09 11.60 0.05
CA ARG A 73 16.89 12.96 0.56
C ARG A 73 15.63 13.04 1.43
N THR A 74 14.53 12.44 0.97
CA THR A 74 13.27 12.42 1.73
C THR A 74 13.41 11.63 3.03
N ILE A 75 14.07 10.47 3.00
CA ILE A 75 14.34 9.68 4.21
C ILE A 75 15.13 10.51 5.23
N ARG A 76 16.23 11.15 4.83
CA ARG A 76 17.01 12.01 5.75
C ARG A 76 16.17 13.13 6.34
N ARG A 77 15.28 13.75 5.55
CA ARG A 77 14.37 14.80 6.04
C ARG A 77 13.36 14.27 7.06
N ILE A 78 12.88 13.03 6.89
CA ILE A 78 11.99 12.38 7.84
C ILE A 78 12.74 12.10 9.16
N LEU A 79 13.92 11.49 9.07
CA LEU A 79 14.76 11.15 10.24
C LEU A 79 15.24 12.39 11.02
N ALA A 80 15.37 13.54 10.35
CA ALA A 80 15.77 14.80 11.00
C ALA A 80 14.62 15.51 11.72
N LYS A 81 13.35 15.10 11.52
CA LYS A 81 12.21 15.71 12.22
C LYS A 81 11.98 15.00 13.56
N PRO A 82 11.78 15.75 14.67
CA PRO A 82 11.27 15.15 15.89
C PRO A 82 9.86 14.61 15.64
N LEU A 83 9.60 13.37 16.04
CA LEU A 83 8.25 12.80 16.03
C LEU A 83 7.43 13.58 17.07
N THR A 84 6.48 14.40 16.59
CA THR A 84 5.51 15.13 17.43
C THR A 84 4.29 14.27 17.69
#